data_AF-A0A924HR74-F1
#
_entry.id   AF-A0A924HR74-F1
#
_cell.length_a   1.000
_cell.length_b   1.000
_cell.length_c   1.000
_cell.angle_alpha   90.00
_cell.angle_beta   90.00
_cell.angle_gamma   90.00
#
_symmetry.space_group_name_H-M   'P 1'
#
loop_
_entity.id
_entity.type
_entity.pdbx_description
1 polymer ?
#
loop_
_entity_poly.entity_id
_entity_poly.type
_entity_poly.pdbx_seq_one_letter_code
_entity_poly.pdbx_strand_id
1 'polypeptide(L)'
;MDNANNEALAASAESGQPETPKKTKDRAAKQPKAKVSKTKPTAPEPSDALSGESAPDPMSAANAEPEPDTPAAPAKKTMEQITNEIYRQAAERIVALMDAGNSIWQKPWVAAPGHSRPYSAASRLPFSGFNRFSLMSEMLANGWTDARFMTYRQVQTMAANMAKEGTKPEDLPYVKVGARGLPIYKYGFVEKKVPVLDAAGRPRKDAEGKPVVSIVRGKSYLRSYVVFAASAIANLPPLVEAVPAQKWEVRSQVMGLIEKMGVPVKHEPGNRAYYSITTDSITMPERGQFKDSVDAHGQITEAASDKYLSVLLHEISHATGAKHRVGRAMSGVHGTPSYSREELTAESAACYLMAETSLSSGSTSSESIARTAAYLSSWRQAILDDPKALMTAFAEAEKAADWVMQRHPVQLEAAAKLAAEGQAMGLGHGAELGAIQTRDIADPLRHSAWGMPVNASPMGGRDASPMP
;
A
#
# COMPACT_ATOMS: atom_id res chain seq x y z
N MET A 1 -24.27 -64.22 -7.21
CA MET A 1 -23.61 -65.42 -7.74
C MET A 1 -22.12 -65.10 -7.79
N ASP A 2 -21.53 -64.84 -6.62
CA ASP A 2 -21.01 -65.82 -5.63
C ASP A 2 -19.54 -66.05 -5.96
N ASN A 3 -18.58 -65.44 -5.25
CA ASN A 3 -18.18 -65.61 -3.85
C ASN A 3 -17.33 -66.87 -3.61
N ALA A 4 -16.26 -66.64 -2.84
CA ALA A 4 -15.55 -67.55 -1.95
C ALA A 4 -14.52 -68.56 -2.52
N ASN A 5 -13.24 -68.30 -2.19
CA ASN A 5 -12.46 -69.03 -1.16
C ASN A 5 -11.04 -68.42 -1.13
N ASN A 6 -10.52 -67.77 -0.07
CA ASN A 6 -10.47 -68.09 1.36
C ASN A 6 -9.92 -69.52 1.57
N GLU A 7 -8.91 -69.83 2.39
CA GLU A 7 -8.33 -69.16 3.55
C GLU A 7 -7.14 -70.02 4.05
N ALA A 8 -6.48 -69.53 5.11
CA ALA A 8 -5.67 -70.26 6.11
C ALA A 8 -4.14 -70.37 5.88
N LEU A 9 -3.40 -69.58 6.67
CA LEU A 9 -2.96 -70.05 7.99
C LEU A 9 -2.67 -68.87 8.92
N ALA A 10 -3.39 -68.85 10.05
CA ALA A 10 -3.22 -67.97 11.20
C ALA A 10 -3.16 -68.81 12.48
N ALA A 11 -2.58 -68.21 13.52
CA ALA A 11 -2.61 -68.57 14.96
C ALA A 11 -1.61 -69.66 15.40
N SER A 12 -0.87 -69.58 16.51
CA SER A 12 -0.92 -68.81 17.77
C SER A 12 0.53 -68.77 18.36
N ALA A 13 0.97 -68.10 19.43
CA ALA A 13 0.36 -67.46 20.59
C ALA A 13 1.39 -66.53 21.30
N GLU A 14 0.87 -65.45 21.89
CA GLU A 14 1.15 -64.80 23.19
C GLU A 14 2.54 -64.56 23.84
N SER A 15 2.59 -63.33 24.39
CA SER A 15 3.18 -62.87 25.68
C SER A 15 4.54 -62.17 25.66
N GLY A 16 4.56 -60.94 26.19
CA GLY A 16 5.77 -60.21 26.56
C GLY A 16 5.70 -58.69 26.32
N GLN A 17 5.16 -57.93 27.28
CA GLN A 17 5.43 -56.48 27.40
C GLN A 17 6.92 -56.23 27.64
N PRO A 18 7.44 -55.05 27.27
CA PRO A 18 8.35 -54.38 28.19
C PRO A 18 8.05 -52.88 28.42
N GLU A 19 8.71 -52.41 29.47
CA GLU A 19 8.35 -51.32 30.36
C GLU A 19 8.70 -49.90 29.85
N THR A 20 8.09 -48.94 30.56
CA THR A 20 8.33 -47.50 30.50
C THR A 20 9.72 -47.10 31.02
N PRO A 21 10.39 -46.07 30.45
CA PRO A 21 11.63 -45.56 31.03
C PRO A 21 11.33 -44.60 32.19
N LYS A 22 11.81 -44.96 33.38
CA LYS A 22 11.83 -44.14 34.59
C LYS A 22 12.82 -42.97 34.47
N LYS A 23 12.37 -41.84 35.04
CA LYS A 23 13.14 -40.62 35.34
C LYS A 23 14.40 -40.92 36.16
N THR A 24 15.54 -40.41 35.73
CA THR A 24 16.72 -40.18 36.57
C THR A 24 16.79 -38.71 36.97
N LYS A 25 16.91 -38.50 38.29
CA LYS A 25 17.24 -37.22 38.95
C LYS A 25 18.74 -37.22 39.20
N ASP A 26 19.41 -36.12 38.86
CA ASP A 26 20.50 -35.53 39.66
C ASP A 26 20.63 -34.05 39.23
N ARG A 27 20.23 -33.10 40.07
CA ARG A 27 20.99 -32.46 41.16
C ARG A 27 21.68 -31.18 40.66
N ALA A 28 20.91 -30.10 40.59
CA ALA A 28 21.44 -28.72 40.48
C ALA A 28 21.28 -27.99 41.83
N ALA A 29 22.34 -27.29 42.22
CA ALA A 29 22.56 -26.70 43.52
C ALA A 29 21.59 -25.54 43.86
N LYS A 30 21.19 -25.47 45.13
CA LYS A 30 20.51 -24.33 45.78
C LYS A 30 21.51 -23.25 46.19
N GLN A 31 21.13 -21.98 46.08
CA GLN A 31 21.18 -20.97 47.16
C GLN A 31 20.53 -19.62 46.72
N PRO A 32 20.16 -18.67 47.61
CA PRO A 32 18.78 -18.50 48.06
C PRO A 32 18.14 -17.14 47.74
N LYS A 33 16.82 -17.07 47.96
CA LYS A 33 15.97 -15.88 47.87
C LYS A 33 16.34 -14.82 48.93
N ALA A 34 16.61 -13.60 48.50
CA ALA A 34 16.64 -12.41 49.37
C ALA A 34 15.32 -11.63 49.23
N LYS A 35 14.72 -11.33 50.38
CA LYS A 35 13.59 -10.40 50.56
C LYS A 35 14.05 -8.98 50.21
N VAL A 36 13.26 -8.25 49.42
CA VAL A 36 13.38 -6.78 49.34
C VAL A 36 12.06 -6.17 49.79
N SER A 37 12.20 -5.29 50.78
CA SER A 37 11.17 -4.60 51.53
C SER A 37 10.40 -3.60 50.66
N LYS A 38 9.09 -3.52 50.92
CA LYS A 38 8.25 -2.39 50.52
C LYS A 38 8.68 -1.16 51.32
N THR A 39 9.14 -0.12 50.66
CA THR A 39 9.18 1.24 51.20
C THR A 39 8.49 2.18 50.22
N LYS A 40 7.44 2.81 50.74
CA LYS A 40 6.60 3.85 50.14
C LYS A 40 7.35 5.18 50.18
N PRO A 41 7.43 5.98 49.11
CA PRO A 41 7.81 7.38 49.23
C PRO A 41 6.56 8.22 49.53
N THR A 42 6.52 8.80 50.73
CA THR A 42 5.59 9.87 51.11
C THR A 42 6.11 11.22 50.62
N ALA A 43 5.20 12.01 50.05
CA ALA A 43 5.39 13.42 49.71
C ALA A 43 5.58 14.27 50.98
N PRO A 44 6.33 15.39 50.90
CA PRO A 44 6.20 16.47 51.87
C PRO A 44 5.27 17.57 51.35
N GLU A 45 4.35 17.98 52.22
CA GLU A 45 3.50 19.17 52.12
C GLU A 45 4.25 20.47 52.46
N PRO A 46 3.68 21.65 52.12
CA PRO A 46 4.40 22.92 52.10
C PRO A 46 4.39 23.64 53.45
N SER A 47 5.40 24.48 53.70
CA SER A 47 5.42 25.43 54.80
C SER A 47 5.41 26.87 54.29
N ASP A 48 4.38 27.61 54.69
CA ASP A 48 4.26 29.07 54.58
C ASP A 48 5.30 29.79 55.45
N ALA A 49 5.90 30.88 54.93
CA ALA A 49 6.27 32.05 55.72
C ALA A 49 6.54 33.27 54.81
N LEU A 50 6.08 34.42 55.30
CA LEU A 50 5.91 35.71 54.65
C LEU A 50 7.16 36.60 54.64
N SER A 51 7.09 37.61 53.76
CA SER A 51 7.57 39.01 53.90
C SER A 51 9.05 39.34 53.69
N GLY A 52 9.28 40.42 52.92
CA GLY A 52 10.50 41.22 52.99
C GLY A 52 10.96 41.81 51.67
N GLU A 53 10.32 42.88 51.19
CA GLU A 53 10.93 43.82 50.25
C GLU A 53 12.20 44.42 50.87
N SER A 54 13.32 44.41 50.14
CA SER A 54 14.33 45.46 50.24
C SER A 54 15.11 45.53 48.92
N ALA A 55 15.06 46.71 48.29
CA ALA A 55 15.85 47.05 47.12
C ALA A 55 17.32 47.25 47.50
N PRO A 56 18.29 46.93 46.63
CA PRO A 56 19.61 47.53 46.69
C PRO A 56 19.80 48.61 45.61
N ASP A 57 20.55 49.63 46.01
CA ASP A 57 20.84 50.91 45.38
C ASP A 57 21.36 50.89 43.92
N PRO A 58 21.17 52.01 43.19
CA PRO A 58 21.73 52.21 41.86
C PRO A 58 23.15 52.75 41.98
N MET A 59 24.13 52.10 41.34
CA MET A 59 25.34 52.69 40.74
C MET A 59 26.39 51.60 40.46
N SER A 60 26.37 51.06 39.24
CA SER A 60 27.57 50.60 38.53
C SER A 60 27.19 50.32 37.08
N ALA A 61 27.23 51.38 36.26
CA ALA A 61 27.12 51.29 34.82
C ALA A 61 28.51 51.48 34.22
N ALA A 62 29.13 50.39 33.76
CA ALA A 62 30.07 50.38 32.65
C ALA A 62 30.43 48.93 32.29
N ASN A 63 30.39 48.61 31.00
CA ASN A 63 30.68 47.32 30.35
C ASN A 63 29.54 46.29 30.35
N ALA A 64 28.50 46.55 29.54
CA ALA A 64 27.74 45.49 28.90
C ALA A 64 28.25 45.34 27.46
N GLU A 65 28.77 44.14 27.14
CA GLU A 65 29.06 43.71 25.77
C GLU A 65 27.75 43.69 24.95
N PRO A 66 27.77 43.95 23.63
CA PRO A 66 26.57 43.85 22.82
C PRO A 66 26.07 42.41 22.82
N GLU A 67 24.80 42.21 23.20
CA GLU A 67 24.20 40.88 23.20
C GLU A 67 24.28 40.25 21.81
N PRO A 68 24.55 38.93 21.72
CA PRO A 68 24.57 38.23 20.44
C PRO A 68 23.18 38.31 19.81
N ASP A 69 23.15 38.83 18.58
CA ASP A 69 21.97 38.89 17.71
C ASP A 69 21.19 37.58 17.81
N THR A 70 19.99 37.65 18.39
CA THR A 70 19.12 36.47 18.51
C THR A 70 18.79 36.01 17.08
N PRO A 71 19.06 34.75 16.70
CA PRO A 71 18.78 34.30 15.34
C PRO A 71 17.30 34.50 15.04
N ALA A 72 17.00 35.30 14.01
CA ALA A 72 15.64 35.52 13.55
C ALA A 72 14.94 34.17 13.35
N ALA A 73 13.72 34.03 13.91
CA ALA A 73 12.96 32.80 13.82
C ALA A 73 12.82 32.35 12.35
N PRO A 74 13.03 31.05 12.04
CA PRO A 74 13.05 30.59 10.66
C PRO A 74 11.73 30.91 9.97
N ALA A 75 11.82 31.47 8.76
CA ALA A 75 10.65 31.83 7.96
C ALA A 75 9.69 30.63 7.80
N LYS A 76 8.39 30.87 7.98
CA LYS A 76 7.36 29.83 7.81
C LYS A 76 7.38 29.31 6.37
N LYS A 77 7.57 28.00 6.21
CA LYS A 77 7.56 27.33 4.90
C LYS A 77 6.20 27.50 4.21
N THR A 78 6.23 27.74 2.90
CA THR A 78 5.03 27.75 2.05
C THR A 78 4.45 26.33 1.89
N MET A 79 3.18 26.23 1.50
CA MET A 79 2.52 24.94 1.24
C MET A 79 3.24 24.11 0.15
N GLU A 80 3.79 24.78 -0.85
CA GLU A 80 4.55 24.15 -1.92
C GLU A 80 5.87 23.57 -1.41
N GLN A 81 6.61 24.33 -0.59
CA GLN A 81 7.83 23.84 0.06
C GLN A 81 7.56 22.64 0.97
N ILE A 82 6.47 22.66 1.74
CA ILE A 82 6.04 21.53 2.57
C ILE A 82 5.72 20.31 1.70
N THR A 83 5.00 20.52 0.59
CA THR A 83 4.62 19.44 -0.33
C THR A 83 5.85 18.80 -0.98
N ASN A 84 6.80 19.60 -1.46
CA ASN A 84 8.04 19.10 -2.07
C ASN A 84 8.91 18.35 -1.05
N GLU A 85 8.98 18.83 0.20
CA GLU A 85 9.66 18.14 1.30
C GLU A 85 9.05 16.76 1.57
N ILE A 86 7.72 16.67 1.62
CA ILE A 86 7.02 15.39 1.80
C ILE A 86 7.33 14.41 0.66
N TYR A 87 7.33 14.89 -0.59
CA TYR A 87 7.71 14.08 -1.73
C TYR A 87 9.14 13.55 -1.60
N ARG A 88 10.09 14.41 -1.21
CA ARG A 88 11.48 14.02 -0.99
C ARG A 88 11.61 12.97 0.11
N GLN A 89 10.97 13.16 1.26
CA GLN A 89 10.98 12.17 2.35
C GLN A 89 10.38 10.83 1.93
N ALA A 90 9.33 10.85 1.10
CA ALA A 90 8.74 9.65 0.53
C ALA A 90 9.73 8.92 -0.40
N ALA A 91 10.44 9.65 -1.25
CA ALA A 91 11.48 9.10 -2.14
C ALA A 91 12.65 8.50 -1.34
N GLU A 92 13.22 9.24 -0.39
CA GLU A 92 14.33 8.78 0.47
C GLU A 92 13.97 7.49 1.22
N ARG A 93 12.72 7.39 1.69
CA ARG A 93 12.23 6.18 2.34
C ARG A 93 12.19 4.96 1.41
N ILE A 94 11.80 5.13 0.16
CA ILE A 94 11.83 4.04 -0.83
C ILE A 94 13.27 3.63 -1.08
N VAL A 95 14.15 4.60 -1.27
CA VAL A 95 15.59 4.33 -1.45
C VAL A 95 16.14 3.55 -0.26
N ALA A 96 15.78 3.92 0.97
CA ALA A 96 16.18 3.16 2.16
C ALA A 96 15.62 1.72 2.19
N LEU A 97 14.37 1.51 1.76
CA LEU A 97 13.81 0.17 1.60
C LEU A 97 14.54 -0.63 0.53
N MET A 98 14.92 0.01 -0.58
CA MET A 98 15.69 -0.59 -1.67
C MET A 98 17.11 -0.98 -1.21
N ASP A 99 17.80 -0.08 -0.52
CA ASP A 99 19.16 -0.33 -0.01
C ASP A 99 19.20 -1.48 0.99
N ALA A 100 18.15 -1.58 1.82
CA ALA A 100 18.01 -2.66 2.79
C ALA A 100 17.54 -3.99 2.18
N GLY A 101 17.31 -4.05 0.86
CA GLY A 101 16.78 -5.26 0.20
C GLY A 101 15.34 -5.61 0.63
N ASN A 102 14.60 -4.63 1.16
CA ASN A 102 13.30 -4.80 1.80
C ASN A 102 12.13 -4.27 0.96
N SER A 103 12.37 -3.82 -0.27
CA SER A 103 11.28 -3.46 -1.19
C SER A 103 10.53 -4.71 -1.67
N ILE A 104 9.25 -4.54 -2.03
CA ILE A 104 8.44 -5.62 -2.60
C ILE A 104 8.99 -6.17 -3.93
N TRP A 105 9.95 -5.48 -4.56
CA TRP A 105 10.63 -5.91 -5.80
C TRP A 105 11.86 -6.77 -5.57
N GLN A 106 12.38 -6.81 -4.33
CA GLN A 106 13.68 -7.43 -4.01
C GLN A 106 13.55 -8.70 -3.19
N LYS A 107 12.41 -8.93 -2.52
CA LYS A 107 12.22 -10.18 -1.80
C LYS A 107 11.66 -11.23 -2.76
N PRO A 108 12.24 -12.43 -2.82
CA PRO A 108 11.78 -13.51 -3.69
C PRO A 108 10.55 -14.20 -3.10
N TRP A 109 9.69 -13.48 -2.39
CA TRP A 109 8.36 -13.94 -1.98
C TRP A 109 7.49 -12.72 -1.75
N VAL A 110 6.34 -12.65 -2.43
CA VAL A 110 5.29 -11.74 -1.99
C VAL A 110 4.56 -12.42 -0.85
N ALA A 111 5.01 -12.09 0.36
CA ALA A 111 4.22 -12.01 1.58
C ALA A 111 3.52 -13.31 2.05
N ALA A 112 3.71 -13.72 3.31
CA ALA A 112 3.08 -14.92 3.86
C ALA A 112 1.54 -14.93 3.61
N PRO A 113 0.90 -16.11 3.46
CA PRO A 113 -0.56 -16.20 3.33
C PRO A 113 -1.26 -15.29 4.35
N GLY A 114 -2.12 -14.39 3.88
CA GLY A 114 -2.79 -13.39 4.72
C GLY A 114 -2.22 -11.97 4.70
N HIS A 115 -1.11 -11.70 3.99
CA HIS A 115 -0.66 -10.34 3.69
C HIS A 115 -1.57 -9.66 2.65
N SER A 116 -2.78 -9.38 3.10
CA SER A 116 -3.78 -8.60 2.39
C SER A 116 -3.33 -7.16 2.23
N ARG A 117 -3.94 -6.46 1.25
CA ARG A 117 -3.76 -5.03 1.03
C ARG A 117 -3.89 -4.29 2.38
N PRO A 118 -2.88 -3.50 2.79
CA PRO A 118 -2.91 -2.80 4.07
C PRO A 118 -4.11 -1.87 4.12
N TYR A 119 -4.76 -1.76 5.28
CA TYR A 119 -5.97 -0.97 5.42
C TYR A 119 -6.09 -0.29 6.78
N SER A 120 -6.89 0.77 6.83
CA SER A 120 -7.17 1.47 8.08
C SER A 120 -8.18 0.66 8.90
N ALA A 121 -7.81 0.20 10.10
CA ALA A 121 -8.75 -0.57 10.93
C ALA A 121 -9.98 0.24 11.35
N ALA A 122 -9.84 1.57 11.44
CA ALA A 122 -10.93 2.47 11.83
C ALA A 122 -11.96 2.69 10.73
N SER A 123 -11.52 2.87 9.47
CA SER A 123 -12.43 3.14 8.34
C SER A 123 -12.72 1.92 7.47
N ARG A 124 -11.98 0.82 7.67
CA ARG A 124 -11.98 -0.38 6.82
C ARG A 124 -11.57 -0.14 5.36
N LEU A 125 -11.15 1.08 5.03
CA LEU A 125 -10.69 1.43 3.68
C LEU A 125 -9.25 0.98 3.47
N PRO A 126 -8.95 0.32 2.33
CA PRO A 126 -7.60 -0.05 1.99
C PRO A 126 -6.75 1.19 1.65
N PHE A 127 -5.45 1.11 1.93
CA PHE A 127 -4.50 2.08 1.42
C PHE A 127 -4.25 1.83 -0.08
N SER A 128 -3.88 2.90 -0.79
CA SER A 128 -3.65 2.89 -2.23
C SER A 128 -2.37 3.61 -2.62
N GLY A 129 -1.89 3.34 -3.83
CA GLY A 129 -0.71 3.92 -4.46
C GLY A 129 0.51 3.78 -3.57
N PHE A 130 1.24 4.88 -3.38
CA PHE A 130 2.45 4.88 -2.55
C PHE A 130 2.22 4.34 -1.14
N ASN A 131 1.08 4.64 -0.51
CA ASN A 131 0.82 4.16 0.86
C ASN A 131 0.71 2.64 0.89
N ARG A 132 0.10 2.04 -0.14
CA ARG A 132 0.04 0.59 -0.31
C ARG A 132 1.46 0.02 -0.43
N PHE A 133 2.27 0.56 -1.34
CA PHE A 133 3.68 0.15 -1.52
C PHE A 133 4.47 0.20 -0.21
N SER A 134 4.49 1.36 0.44
CA SER A 134 5.32 1.63 1.62
C SER A 134 4.92 0.73 2.79
N LEU A 135 3.63 0.56 3.04
CA LEU A 135 3.14 -0.27 4.14
C LEU A 135 3.33 -1.76 3.85
N MET A 136 3.09 -2.23 2.62
CA MET A 136 3.38 -3.61 2.23
C MET A 136 4.88 -3.94 2.38
N SER A 137 5.76 -3.02 1.98
CA SER A 137 7.21 -3.20 2.13
C SER A 137 7.61 -3.32 3.61
N GLU A 138 7.01 -2.51 4.50
CA GLU A 138 7.25 -2.63 5.95
C GLU A 138 6.69 -3.92 6.54
N MET A 139 5.49 -4.35 6.14
CA MET A 139 4.93 -5.63 6.55
C MET A 139 5.86 -6.78 6.16
N LEU A 140 6.35 -6.76 4.93
CA LEU A 140 7.27 -7.76 4.39
C LEU A 140 8.67 -7.72 5.05
N ALA A 141 9.15 -6.53 5.38
CA ALA A 141 10.43 -6.35 6.09
C ALA A 141 10.38 -6.94 7.50
N ASN A 142 9.24 -6.81 8.18
CA ASN A 142 9.07 -7.18 9.58
C ASN A 142 8.28 -8.49 9.80
N GLY A 143 7.83 -9.15 8.73
CA GLY A 143 7.03 -10.37 8.79
C GLY A 143 5.61 -10.18 9.38
N TRP A 144 5.02 -9.00 9.23
CA TRP A 144 3.69 -8.70 9.78
C TRP A 144 2.56 -9.22 8.89
N THR A 145 1.74 -10.12 9.40
CA THR A 145 0.56 -10.66 8.69
C THR A 145 -0.73 -9.87 8.95
N ASP A 146 -0.83 -9.14 10.06
CA ASP A 146 -1.99 -8.27 10.32
C ASP A 146 -1.86 -6.95 9.53
N ALA A 147 -2.68 -6.83 8.49
CA ALA A 147 -2.68 -5.71 7.54
C ALA A 147 -3.35 -4.42 8.09
N ARG A 148 -3.75 -4.41 9.36
CA ARG A 148 -4.39 -3.26 10.00
C ARG A 148 -3.38 -2.20 10.43
N PHE A 149 -3.68 -0.96 10.07
CA PHE A 149 -2.98 0.22 10.57
C PHE A 149 -3.92 1.24 11.17
N MET A 150 -3.45 1.97 12.18
CA MET A 150 -4.22 3.02 12.87
C MET A 150 -3.34 4.20 13.23
N THR A 151 -3.89 5.41 13.13
CA THR A 151 -3.28 6.60 13.76
C THR A 151 -3.43 6.53 15.28
N TYR A 152 -2.55 7.20 16.01
CA TYR A 152 -2.63 7.29 17.48
C TYR A 152 -4.02 7.76 17.96
N ARG A 153 -4.57 8.80 17.32
CA ARG A 153 -5.90 9.33 17.64
C ARG A 153 -7.02 8.32 17.39
N GLN A 154 -6.91 7.49 16.35
CA GLN A 154 -7.87 6.42 16.09
C GLN A 154 -7.82 5.36 17.19
N VAL A 155 -6.63 5.00 17.68
CA VAL A 155 -6.48 4.07 18.82
C VAL A 155 -7.14 4.65 20.08
N GLN A 156 -6.87 5.91 20.40
CA GLN A 156 -7.50 6.58 21.55
C GLN A 156 -9.03 6.65 21.43
N THR A 157 -9.54 6.91 20.22
CA THR A 157 -10.99 6.95 19.97
C THR A 157 -11.62 5.57 20.15
N MET A 158 -10.98 4.52 19.64
CA MET A 158 -11.41 3.14 19.84
C MET A 158 -11.43 2.77 21.33
N ALA A 159 -10.35 3.09 22.06
CA ALA A 159 -10.28 2.87 23.50
C ALA A 159 -11.39 3.61 24.26
N ALA A 160 -11.65 4.87 23.92
CA ALA A 160 -12.71 5.64 24.55
C ALA A 160 -14.11 5.05 24.28
N ASN A 161 -14.35 4.51 23.08
CA ASN A 161 -15.61 3.85 22.76
C ASN A 161 -15.76 2.52 23.52
N MET A 162 -14.71 1.70 23.53
CA MET A 162 -14.69 0.42 24.28
C MET A 162 -14.88 0.64 25.79
N ALA A 163 -14.32 1.71 26.35
CA ALA A 163 -14.53 2.08 27.75
C ALA A 163 -16.00 2.42 28.05
N LYS A 164 -16.69 3.13 27.14
CA LYS A 164 -18.12 3.42 27.26
C LYS A 164 -18.98 2.16 27.19
N GLU A 165 -18.53 1.15 26.45
CA GLU A 165 -19.17 -0.15 26.33
C GLU A 165 -18.84 -1.09 27.52
N GLY A 166 -18.10 -0.62 28.52
CA GLY A 166 -17.80 -1.35 29.75
C GLY A 166 -16.52 -2.16 29.73
N THR A 167 -15.65 -1.99 28.71
CA THR A 167 -14.32 -2.63 28.68
C THR A 167 -13.44 -2.05 29.79
N LYS A 168 -12.74 -2.92 30.51
CA LYS A 168 -11.86 -2.52 31.62
C LYS A 168 -10.63 -1.76 31.12
N PRO A 169 -10.09 -0.78 31.88
CA PRO A 169 -8.92 0.00 31.47
C PRO A 169 -7.71 -0.83 31.02
N GLU A 170 -7.42 -1.95 31.68
CA GLU A 170 -6.32 -2.85 31.36
C GLU A 170 -6.46 -3.59 30.01
N ASP A 171 -7.69 -3.70 29.50
CA ASP A 171 -8.05 -4.36 28.24
C ASP A 171 -8.25 -3.36 27.09
N LEU A 172 -8.10 -2.04 27.36
CA LEU A 172 -8.25 -1.03 26.32
C LEU A 172 -7.04 -1.00 25.38
N PRO A 173 -7.25 -0.74 24.07
CA PRO A 173 -6.17 -0.66 23.11
C PRO A 173 -5.30 0.59 23.32
N TYR A 174 -3.99 0.41 23.25
CA TYR A 174 -3.02 1.51 23.31
C TYR A 174 -1.79 1.25 22.45
N VAL A 175 -1.16 2.32 21.95
CA VAL A 175 0.11 2.23 21.23
C VAL A 175 1.23 1.95 22.23
N LYS A 176 2.02 0.89 22.00
CA LYS A 176 3.13 0.50 22.88
C LYS A 176 4.17 1.61 22.98
N VAL A 177 4.76 1.81 24.16
CA VAL A 177 5.85 2.78 24.36
C VAL A 177 7.03 2.42 23.45
N GLY A 178 7.58 3.42 22.77
CA GLY A 178 8.69 3.25 21.82
C GLY A 178 8.28 2.65 20.47
N ALA A 179 6.99 2.39 20.22
CA ALA A 179 6.54 1.91 18.93
C ALA A 179 6.89 2.89 17.79
N ARG A 180 7.46 2.35 16.71
CA ARG A 180 7.77 3.11 15.50
C ARG A 180 6.49 3.42 14.74
N GLY A 181 6.24 4.71 14.53
CA GLY A 181 5.21 5.18 13.60
C GLY A 181 5.70 5.16 12.16
N LEU A 182 4.79 4.94 11.22
CA LEU A 182 5.05 4.92 9.78
C LEU A 182 4.31 6.08 9.11
N PRO A 183 4.98 6.90 8.27
CA PRO A 183 4.32 7.97 7.56
C PRO A 183 3.47 7.42 6.40
N ILE A 184 2.29 7.99 6.24
CA ILE A 184 1.42 7.86 5.08
C ILE A 184 1.07 9.24 4.54
N TYR A 185 0.74 9.31 3.26
CA TYR A 185 0.54 10.58 2.57
C TYR A 185 -0.87 10.66 1.99
N LYS A 186 -1.58 11.75 2.29
CA LYS A 186 -2.92 12.02 1.77
C LYS A 186 -2.88 13.24 0.88
N TYR A 187 -3.29 13.07 -0.37
CA TYR A 187 -3.52 14.16 -1.30
C TYR A 187 -4.85 14.85 -0.98
N GLY A 188 -4.89 16.17 -1.07
CA GLY A 188 -6.09 16.96 -0.85
C GLY A 188 -6.09 18.24 -1.67
N PHE A 189 -7.21 18.96 -1.63
CA PHE A 189 -7.37 20.24 -2.32
C PHE A 189 -7.92 21.27 -1.35
N VAL A 190 -7.48 22.51 -1.51
CA VAL A 190 -8.11 23.64 -0.83
C VAL A 190 -9.45 23.90 -1.51
N GLU A 191 -10.53 23.84 -0.76
CA GLU A 191 -11.85 24.23 -1.25
C GLU A 191 -11.89 25.75 -1.43
N LYS A 192 -12.23 26.20 -2.64
CA LYS A 192 -12.45 27.61 -2.94
C LYS A 192 -13.93 27.83 -3.18
N LYS A 193 -14.55 28.68 -2.36
CA LYS A 193 -15.93 29.12 -2.57
C LYS A 193 -15.93 30.23 -3.62
N VAL A 194 -16.59 30.01 -4.74
CA VAL A 194 -16.75 31.01 -5.80
C VAL A 194 -18.24 31.36 -5.96
N PRO A 195 -18.60 32.64 -6.17
CA PRO A 195 -19.98 33.00 -6.40
C PRO A 195 -20.52 32.36 -7.69
N VAL A 196 -21.70 31.77 -7.63
CA VAL A 196 -22.44 31.37 -8.83
C VAL A 196 -22.96 32.64 -9.47
N LEU A 197 -22.67 32.85 -10.75
CA LEU A 197 -23.11 34.05 -11.48
C LEU A 197 -24.45 33.80 -12.20
N ASP A 198 -25.28 34.84 -12.30
CA ASP A 198 -26.47 34.88 -13.16
C ASP A 198 -26.08 35.10 -14.64
N ALA A 199 -27.06 35.05 -15.55
CA ALA A 199 -26.83 35.27 -16.97
C ALA A 199 -26.27 36.67 -17.31
N ALA A 200 -26.34 37.62 -16.36
CA ALA A 200 -25.78 38.97 -16.48
C ALA A 200 -24.41 39.11 -15.79
N GLY A 201 -23.81 38.01 -15.33
CA GLY A 201 -22.48 37.99 -14.71
C GLY A 201 -22.45 38.46 -13.24
N ARG A 202 -23.60 38.61 -12.58
CA ARG A 202 -23.69 39.06 -11.18
C ARG A 202 -23.86 37.87 -10.23
N PRO A 203 -23.38 37.93 -8.97
CA PRO A 203 -23.60 36.86 -8.01
C PRO A 203 -25.09 36.54 -7.81
N ARG A 204 -25.49 35.32 -8.16
CA ARG A 204 -26.83 34.79 -7.90
C ARG A 204 -27.05 34.75 -6.39
N LYS A 205 -28.21 35.23 -5.93
CA LYS A 205 -28.58 35.24 -4.52
C LYS A 205 -29.59 34.13 -4.21
N ASP A 206 -29.55 33.59 -2.99
CA ASP A 206 -30.57 32.68 -2.45
C ASP A 206 -31.80 33.45 -1.97
N ALA A 207 -32.79 32.73 -1.41
CA ALA A 207 -34.04 33.30 -0.93
C ALA A 207 -33.84 34.31 0.22
N GLU A 208 -32.73 34.18 0.95
CA GLU A 208 -32.32 35.05 2.05
C GLU A 208 -31.43 36.22 1.58
N GLY A 209 -31.22 36.37 0.27
CA GLY A 209 -30.44 37.46 -0.33
C GLY A 209 -28.92 37.30 -0.22
N LYS A 210 -28.41 36.14 0.21
CA LYS A 210 -26.99 35.84 0.29
C LYS A 210 -26.48 35.27 -1.05
N PRO A 211 -25.22 35.55 -1.44
CA PRO A 211 -24.66 34.97 -2.65
C PRO A 211 -24.61 33.44 -2.57
N VAL A 212 -25.18 32.77 -3.57
CA VAL A 212 -25.01 31.34 -3.76
C VAL A 212 -23.57 31.09 -4.17
N VAL A 213 -22.87 30.25 -3.41
CA VAL A 213 -21.49 29.86 -3.69
C VAL A 213 -21.44 28.44 -4.21
N SER A 214 -20.61 28.19 -5.23
CA SER A 214 -20.18 26.85 -5.59
C SER A 214 -18.79 26.58 -4.99
N ILE A 215 -18.57 25.34 -4.57
CA ILE A 215 -17.27 24.89 -4.09
C ILE A 215 -16.50 24.37 -5.31
N VAL A 216 -15.40 25.03 -5.65
CA VAL A 216 -14.48 24.59 -6.70
C VAL A 216 -13.15 24.15 -6.09
N ARG A 217 -12.45 23.24 -6.77
CA ARG A 217 -11.13 22.75 -6.34
C ARG A 217 -10.09 23.85 -6.54
N GLY A 218 -9.49 24.31 -5.44
CA GLY A 218 -8.34 25.20 -5.43
C GLY A 218 -7.02 24.44 -5.54
N LYS A 219 -5.95 25.02 -4.97
CA LYS A 219 -4.61 24.42 -5.00
C LYS A 219 -4.61 23.06 -4.29
N SER A 220 -3.92 22.09 -4.87
CA SER A 220 -3.65 20.80 -4.23
C SER A 220 -2.61 20.92 -3.13
N TYR A 221 -2.66 20.02 -2.16
CA TYR A 221 -1.63 19.85 -1.15
C TYR A 221 -1.41 18.36 -0.84
N LEU A 222 -0.22 18.04 -0.34
CA LEU A 222 0.08 16.73 0.22
C LEU A 222 0.22 16.86 1.74
N ARG A 223 -0.40 15.96 2.49
CA ARG A 223 -0.31 15.94 3.94
C ARG A 223 0.21 14.59 4.43
N SER A 224 1.17 14.63 5.35
CA SER A 224 1.67 13.43 6.03
C SER A 224 0.86 13.15 7.30
N TYR A 225 0.61 11.86 7.56
CA TYR A 225 0.04 11.33 8.79
C TYR A 225 0.90 10.17 9.27
N VAL A 226 0.88 9.88 10.57
CA VAL A 226 1.60 8.74 11.15
C VAL A 226 0.59 7.66 11.55
N VAL A 227 0.85 6.43 11.10
CA VAL A 227 0.09 5.23 11.48
C VAL A 227 1.00 4.22 12.17
N PHE A 228 0.39 3.36 12.97
CA PHE A 228 1.02 2.25 13.67
C PHE A 228 0.41 0.95 13.15
N ALA A 229 1.27 -0.05 12.91
CA ALA A 229 0.82 -1.40 12.60
C ALA A 229 0.06 -2.00 13.80
N ALA A 230 -0.86 -2.93 13.54
CA ALA A 230 -1.58 -3.63 14.59
C ALA A 230 -0.66 -4.29 15.63
N SER A 231 0.48 -4.84 15.20
CA SER A 231 1.49 -5.43 16.07
C SER A 231 2.08 -4.44 17.11
N ALA A 232 2.04 -3.14 16.82
CA ALA A 232 2.48 -2.07 17.69
C ALA A 232 1.39 -1.58 18.67
N ILE A 233 0.16 -2.09 18.57
CA ILE A 233 -0.98 -1.71 19.39
C ILE A 233 -1.27 -2.88 20.34
N ALA A 234 -1.12 -2.65 21.64
CA ALA A 234 -1.53 -3.61 22.66
C ALA A 234 -3.05 -3.66 22.76
N ASN A 235 -3.61 -4.81 23.13
CA ASN A 235 -5.04 -5.04 23.32
C ASN A 235 -5.94 -4.65 22.13
N LEU A 236 -5.39 -4.66 20.91
CA LEU A 236 -6.21 -4.51 19.72
C LEU A 236 -7.10 -5.75 19.58
N PRO A 237 -8.41 -5.62 19.31
CA PRO A 237 -9.28 -6.77 19.08
C PRO A 237 -8.68 -7.71 18.02
N PRO A 238 -8.75 -9.03 18.21
CA PRO A 238 -8.12 -9.99 17.31
C PRO A 238 -8.66 -9.83 15.88
N LEU A 239 -7.78 -10.04 14.91
CA LEU A 239 -8.19 -10.10 13.51
C LEU A 239 -9.04 -11.36 13.33
N VAL A 240 -10.25 -11.20 12.79
CA VAL A 240 -11.05 -12.36 12.38
C VAL A 240 -10.36 -12.98 11.17
N GLU A 241 -9.78 -14.16 11.35
CA GLU A 241 -9.09 -14.87 10.28
C GLU A 241 -10.08 -15.29 9.19
N ALA A 242 -9.79 -14.94 7.93
CA ALA A 242 -10.50 -15.52 6.80
C ALA A 242 -10.01 -16.95 6.61
N VAL A 243 -10.92 -17.88 6.32
CA VAL A 243 -10.57 -19.28 6.00
C VAL A 243 -9.62 -19.27 4.78
N PRO A 244 -8.40 -19.81 4.87
CA PRO A 244 -7.46 -19.80 3.75
C PRO A 244 -8.04 -20.60 2.57
N ALA A 245 -8.05 -20.01 1.37
CA ALA A 245 -8.35 -20.74 0.15
C ALA A 245 -7.29 -21.83 -0.11
N GLN A 246 -7.67 -22.94 -0.72
CA GLN A 246 -6.72 -24.01 -1.05
C GLN A 246 -5.74 -23.56 -2.14
N LYS A 247 -4.45 -23.89 -2.00
CA LYS A 247 -3.36 -23.39 -2.88
C LYS A 247 -3.53 -23.72 -4.37
N TRP A 248 -4.14 -24.85 -4.73
CA TRP A 248 -4.33 -25.23 -6.13
C TRP A 248 -5.43 -24.40 -6.82
N GLU A 249 -6.36 -23.85 -6.04
CA GLU A 249 -7.42 -22.97 -6.53
C GLU A 249 -6.85 -21.62 -6.98
N VAL A 250 -5.84 -21.11 -6.27
CA VAL A 250 -5.21 -19.80 -6.52
C VAL A 250 -4.70 -19.66 -7.96
N ARG A 251 -3.94 -20.64 -8.47
CA ARG A 251 -3.37 -20.55 -9.83
C ARG A 251 -4.44 -20.56 -10.92
N SER A 252 -5.47 -21.39 -10.73
CA SER A 252 -6.62 -21.45 -11.65
C SER A 252 -7.40 -20.14 -11.64
N GLN A 253 -7.63 -19.56 -10.45
CA GLN A 253 -8.29 -18.26 -10.29
C GLN A 253 -7.51 -17.13 -10.98
N VAL A 254 -6.17 -17.09 -10.83
CA VAL A 254 -5.32 -16.11 -11.53
C VAL A 254 -5.39 -16.28 -13.04
N MET A 255 -5.31 -17.53 -13.55
CA MET A 255 -5.44 -17.80 -14.98
C MET A 255 -6.81 -17.38 -15.53
N GLY A 256 -7.90 -17.70 -14.82
CA GLY A 256 -9.25 -17.30 -15.22
C GLY A 256 -9.46 -15.79 -15.16
N LEU A 257 -8.78 -15.10 -14.22
CA LEU A 257 -8.77 -13.64 -14.17
C LEU A 257 -8.07 -13.06 -15.41
N ILE A 258 -6.90 -13.58 -15.77
CA ILE A 258 -6.13 -13.16 -16.95
C ILE A 258 -6.92 -13.41 -18.24
N GLU A 259 -7.63 -14.52 -18.36
CA GLU A 259 -8.47 -14.82 -19.53
C GLU A 259 -9.57 -13.77 -19.72
N LYS A 260 -10.23 -13.34 -18.63
CA LYS A 260 -11.27 -12.29 -18.65
C LYS A 260 -10.74 -10.91 -19.05
N MET A 261 -9.43 -10.72 -19.11
CA MET A 261 -8.82 -9.48 -19.59
C MET A 261 -8.96 -9.32 -21.10
N GLY A 262 -9.12 -10.43 -21.82
CA GLY A 262 -9.24 -10.44 -23.28
C GLY A 262 -7.96 -10.06 -24.02
N VAL A 263 -6.79 -10.07 -23.35
CA VAL A 263 -5.50 -9.80 -23.98
C VAL A 263 -4.95 -11.11 -24.56
N PRO A 264 -4.71 -11.22 -25.88
CA PRO A 264 -4.15 -12.42 -26.48
C PRO A 264 -2.76 -12.74 -25.89
N VAL A 265 -2.57 -13.98 -25.45
CA VAL A 265 -1.27 -14.49 -24.97
C VAL A 265 -0.81 -15.59 -25.92
N LYS A 266 0.33 -15.39 -26.57
CA LYS A 266 0.98 -16.39 -27.43
C LYS A 266 2.25 -16.94 -26.77
N HIS A 267 2.58 -18.18 -27.09
CA HIS A 267 3.77 -18.86 -26.61
C HIS A 267 4.67 -19.21 -27.79
N GLU A 268 5.94 -18.85 -27.70
CA GLU A 268 6.94 -19.12 -28.73
C GLU A 268 8.26 -19.53 -28.04
N PRO A 269 9.06 -20.44 -28.64
CA PRO A 269 10.41 -20.72 -28.14
C PRO A 269 11.24 -19.43 -28.09
N GLY A 270 11.72 -19.06 -26.91
CA GLY A 270 12.47 -17.80 -26.77
C GLY A 270 12.96 -17.52 -25.36
N ASN A 271 13.70 -16.42 -25.21
CA ASN A 271 14.28 -15.97 -23.94
C ASN A 271 13.71 -14.64 -23.46
N ARG A 272 12.56 -14.21 -24.01
CA ARG A 272 11.91 -12.94 -23.66
C ARG A 272 10.40 -13.10 -23.53
N ALA A 273 9.84 -12.46 -22.51
CA ALA A 273 8.43 -12.12 -22.44
C ALA A 273 8.27 -10.63 -22.75
N TYR A 274 7.16 -10.24 -23.37
CA TYR A 274 6.82 -8.83 -23.59
C TYR A 274 5.36 -8.63 -24.02
N TYR A 275 4.78 -7.51 -23.62
CA TYR A 275 3.58 -6.92 -24.23
C TYR A 275 3.95 -6.05 -25.43
N SER A 276 3.24 -6.23 -26.55
CA SER A 276 3.36 -5.42 -27.76
C SER A 276 2.17 -4.47 -27.87
N ILE A 277 2.43 -3.15 -27.79
CA ILE A 277 1.41 -2.11 -27.97
C ILE A 277 0.82 -2.14 -29.38
N THR A 278 1.64 -2.41 -30.40
CA THR A 278 1.24 -2.37 -31.81
C THR A 278 0.23 -3.46 -32.17
N THR A 279 0.46 -4.68 -31.67
CA THR A 279 -0.39 -5.84 -31.94
C THR A 279 -1.39 -6.11 -30.82
N ASP A 280 -1.34 -5.32 -29.76
CA ASP A 280 -2.10 -5.49 -28.53
C ASP A 280 -2.08 -6.94 -27.98
N SER A 281 -0.90 -7.54 -27.90
CA SER A 281 -0.74 -8.96 -27.55
C SER A 281 0.48 -9.20 -26.67
N ILE A 282 0.43 -10.22 -25.83
CA ILE A 282 1.54 -10.68 -24.98
C ILE A 282 2.23 -11.88 -25.64
N THR A 283 3.55 -11.85 -25.69
CA THR A 283 4.39 -12.99 -26.06
C THR A 283 5.09 -13.53 -24.82
N MET A 284 4.98 -14.83 -24.58
CA MET A 284 5.65 -15.54 -23.49
C MET A 284 6.57 -16.63 -24.05
N PRO A 285 7.69 -16.96 -23.38
CA PRO A 285 8.40 -18.21 -23.62
C PRO A 285 7.45 -19.40 -23.43
N GLU A 286 7.73 -20.53 -24.09
CA GLU A 286 6.94 -21.73 -23.91
C GLU A 286 6.90 -22.15 -22.43
N ARG A 287 5.73 -22.61 -21.97
CA ARG A 287 5.53 -22.99 -20.56
C ARG A 287 6.57 -23.99 -20.06
N GLY A 288 7.01 -24.92 -20.92
CA GLY A 288 8.03 -25.91 -20.60
C GLY A 288 9.43 -25.35 -20.36
N GLN A 289 9.69 -24.09 -20.74
CA GLN A 289 10.96 -23.41 -20.50
C GLN A 289 11.08 -22.85 -19.06
N PHE A 290 9.96 -22.68 -18.36
CA PHE A 290 9.98 -22.33 -16.94
C PHE A 290 10.32 -23.58 -16.11
N LYS A 291 11.31 -23.46 -15.21
CA LYS A 291 11.80 -24.57 -14.36
C LYS A 291 11.63 -24.24 -12.89
N ASP A 292 11.40 -25.26 -12.07
CA ASP A 292 11.37 -25.11 -10.62
C ASP A 292 12.73 -24.61 -10.10
N SER A 293 12.71 -23.73 -9.10
CA SER A 293 13.90 -23.48 -8.27
C SER A 293 13.91 -24.51 -7.15
N VAL A 294 15.07 -25.07 -6.84
CA VAL A 294 15.26 -26.00 -5.73
C VAL A 294 16.36 -25.52 -4.79
N ASP A 295 16.26 -25.85 -3.50
CA ASP A 295 17.34 -25.65 -2.54
C ASP A 295 18.45 -26.72 -2.69
N ALA A 296 19.47 -26.63 -1.83
CA ALA A 296 20.58 -27.58 -1.80
C ALA A 296 20.18 -29.04 -1.52
N HIS A 297 18.94 -29.27 -1.06
CA HIS A 297 18.39 -30.58 -0.75
C HIS A 297 17.37 -31.05 -1.80
N GLY A 298 17.22 -30.32 -2.91
CA GLY A 298 16.29 -30.64 -3.98
C GLY A 298 14.82 -30.32 -3.65
N GLN A 299 14.55 -29.58 -2.58
CA GLN A 299 13.18 -29.15 -2.27
C GLN A 299 12.82 -27.94 -3.13
N ILE A 300 11.63 -27.96 -3.75
CA ILE A 300 11.13 -26.84 -4.55
C ILE A 300 10.96 -25.62 -3.65
N THR A 301 11.79 -24.61 -3.88
CA THR A 301 11.68 -23.30 -3.25
C THR A 301 10.75 -22.39 -4.03
N GLU A 302 10.56 -22.67 -5.32
CA GLU A 302 9.73 -21.88 -6.21
C GLU A 302 9.25 -22.72 -7.40
N ALA A 303 7.93 -22.78 -7.61
CA ALA A 303 7.37 -23.56 -8.72
C ALA A 303 7.49 -22.81 -10.06
N ALA A 304 7.78 -23.55 -11.13
CA ALA A 304 7.81 -23.05 -12.51
C ALA A 304 6.52 -22.32 -12.91
N SER A 305 5.38 -22.80 -12.42
CA SER A 305 4.07 -22.20 -12.66
C SER A 305 3.94 -20.81 -12.01
N ASP A 306 4.53 -20.60 -10.83
CA ASP A 306 4.49 -19.31 -10.13
C ASP A 306 5.42 -18.29 -10.80
N LYS A 307 6.57 -18.73 -11.33
CA LYS A 307 7.44 -17.91 -12.19
C LYS A 307 6.71 -17.45 -13.43
N TYR A 308 6.06 -18.38 -14.13
CA TYR A 308 5.28 -18.10 -15.33
C TYR A 308 4.19 -17.06 -15.06
N LEU A 309 3.41 -17.26 -13.99
CA LEU A 309 2.32 -16.35 -13.62
C LEU A 309 2.83 -14.99 -13.18
N SER A 310 3.95 -14.92 -12.47
CA SER A 310 4.58 -13.65 -12.07
C SER A 310 4.96 -12.81 -13.30
N VAL A 311 5.66 -13.40 -14.27
CA VAL A 311 6.01 -12.72 -15.53
C VAL A 311 4.75 -12.35 -16.32
N LEU A 312 3.77 -13.24 -16.40
CA LEU A 312 2.53 -12.94 -17.12
C LEU A 312 1.74 -11.78 -16.48
N LEU A 313 1.70 -11.69 -15.14
CA LEU A 313 1.06 -10.57 -14.44
C LEU A 313 1.78 -9.24 -14.69
N HIS A 314 3.11 -9.26 -14.83
CA HIS A 314 3.88 -8.10 -15.27
C HIS A 314 3.48 -7.68 -16.69
N GLU A 315 3.45 -8.60 -17.65
CA GLU A 315 3.06 -8.26 -19.03
C GLU A 315 1.59 -7.83 -19.15
N ILE A 316 0.69 -8.42 -18.36
CA ILE A 316 -0.70 -7.97 -18.23
C ILE A 316 -0.76 -6.55 -17.67
N SER A 317 0.10 -6.23 -16.70
CA SER A 317 0.18 -4.88 -16.14
C SER A 317 0.60 -3.86 -17.20
N HIS A 318 1.56 -4.18 -18.07
CA HIS A 318 1.84 -3.37 -19.27
C HIS A 318 0.64 -3.27 -20.20
N ALA A 319 -0.03 -4.40 -20.48
CA ALA A 319 -1.19 -4.41 -21.35
C ALA A 319 -2.25 -3.42 -20.85
N THR A 320 -2.53 -3.33 -19.55
CA THR A 320 -3.52 -2.36 -19.02
C THR A 320 -3.25 -0.90 -19.45
N GLY A 321 -2.02 -0.53 -19.81
CA GLY A 321 -1.66 0.82 -20.24
C GLY A 321 -2.13 1.21 -21.64
N ALA A 322 -2.65 0.28 -22.45
CA ALA A 322 -3.19 0.60 -23.78
C ALA A 322 -4.30 1.67 -23.73
N LYS A 323 -4.41 2.48 -24.80
CA LYS A 323 -5.34 3.63 -24.90
C LYS A 323 -6.81 3.29 -24.60
N HIS A 324 -7.25 2.08 -24.94
CA HIS A 324 -8.63 1.63 -24.74
C HIS A 324 -8.85 0.91 -23.39
N ARG A 325 -7.84 0.87 -22.52
CA ARG A 325 -7.88 0.31 -21.16
C ARG A 325 -7.66 1.43 -20.13
N VAL A 326 -6.60 1.40 -19.34
CA VAL A 326 -6.27 2.47 -18.39
C VAL A 326 -5.74 3.72 -19.13
N GLY A 327 -5.14 3.54 -20.30
CA GLY A 327 -4.69 4.66 -21.15
C GLY A 327 -3.49 5.42 -20.59
N ARG A 328 -2.42 4.70 -20.22
CA ARG A 328 -1.17 5.31 -19.76
C ARG A 328 -0.31 5.81 -20.92
N ALA A 329 0.50 6.82 -20.66
CA ALA A 329 1.48 7.33 -21.61
C ALA A 329 2.70 6.38 -21.72
N MET A 330 2.51 5.22 -22.34
CA MET A 330 3.57 4.24 -22.60
C MET A 330 4.41 4.72 -23.80
N SER A 331 5.55 5.34 -23.53
CA SER A 331 6.45 5.90 -24.55
C SER A 331 7.91 5.83 -24.12
N GLY A 332 8.80 5.99 -25.09
CA GLY A 332 10.24 5.88 -24.90
C GLY A 332 10.78 4.49 -25.18
N VAL A 333 12.10 4.41 -25.28
CA VAL A 333 12.83 3.16 -25.52
C VAL A 333 13.54 2.73 -24.25
N HIS A 334 13.98 1.48 -24.21
CA HIS A 334 14.74 0.93 -23.10
C HIS A 334 15.88 1.88 -22.68
N GLY A 335 16.01 2.12 -21.37
CA GLY A 335 16.99 3.04 -20.78
C GLY A 335 16.55 4.50 -20.67
N THR A 336 15.40 4.89 -21.22
CA THR A 336 14.85 6.24 -21.02
C THR A 336 14.09 6.37 -19.69
N PRO A 337 14.01 7.57 -19.08
CA PRO A 337 13.24 7.77 -17.85
C PRO A 337 11.76 7.42 -17.99
N SER A 338 11.15 7.63 -19.16
CA SER A 338 9.75 7.27 -19.39
C SER A 338 9.54 5.76 -19.43
N TYR A 339 10.46 5.03 -20.06
CA TYR A 339 10.47 3.58 -20.06
C TYR A 339 10.62 3.03 -18.63
N SER A 340 11.61 3.54 -17.88
CA SER A 340 11.84 3.10 -16.49
C SER A 340 10.63 3.33 -15.57
N ARG A 341 9.85 4.40 -15.78
CA ARG A 341 8.61 4.64 -15.02
C ARG A 341 7.51 3.63 -15.34
N GLU A 342 7.37 3.22 -16.61
CA GLU A 342 6.37 2.23 -16.99
C GLU A 342 6.75 0.84 -16.47
N GLU A 343 8.02 0.47 -16.50
CA GLU A 343 8.51 -0.77 -15.86
C GLU A 343 8.24 -0.77 -14.35
N LEU A 344 8.54 0.34 -13.67
CA LEU A 344 8.24 0.50 -12.24
C LEU A 344 6.73 0.36 -11.95
N THR A 345 5.90 0.90 -12.85
CA THR A 345 4.44 0.81 -12.78
C THR A 345 3.98 -0.63 -12.94
N ALA A 346 4.46 -1.33 -13.97
CA ALA A 346 4.08 -2.70 -14.28
C ALA A 346 4.55 -3.69 -13.20
N GLU A 347 5.79 -3.56 -12.71
CA GLU A 347 6.31 -4.38 -11.62
C GLU A 347 5.53 -4.16 -10.32
N SER A 348 5.24 -2.90 -9.97
CA SER A 348 4.45 -2.61 -8.76
C SER A 348 3.03 -3.16 -8.86
N ALA A 349 2.39 -3.05 -10.04
CA ALA A 349 1.06 -3.60 -10.29
C ALA A 349 1.07 -5.15 -10.22
N ALA A 350 2.09 -5.81 -10.77
CA ALA A 350 2.25 -7.25 -10.65
C ALA A 350 2.39 -7.68 -9.18
N CYS A 351 3.22 -6.99 -8.38
CA CYS A 351 3.33 -7.24 -6.94
C CYS A 351 1.98 -7.07 -6.21
N TYR A 352 1.20 -6.06 -6.58
CA TYR A 352 -0.13 -5.81 -6.02
C TYR A 352 -1.11 -6.94 -6.34
N LEU A 353 -1.12 -7.40 -7.60
CA LEU A 353 -1.97 -8.50 -8.05
C LEU A 353 -1.60 -9.83 -7.41
N MET A 354 -0.31 -10.12 -7.27
CA MET A 354 0.16 -11.32 -6.57
C MET A 354 -0.29 -11.32 -5.11
N ALA A 355 -0.17 -10.19 -4.42
CA ALA A 355 -0.62 -10.06 -3.03
C ALA A 355 -2.16 -10.22 -2.90
N GLU A 356 -2.94 -9.65 -3.81
CA GLU A 356 -4.41 -9.75 -3.75
C GLU A 356 -4.94 -11.14 -4.10
N THR A 357 -4.30 -11.82 -5.05
CA THR A 357 -4.70 -13.17 -5.44
C THR A 357 -4.16 -14.25 -4.51
N SER A 358 -3.38 -13.87 -3.48
CA SER A 358 -2.63 -14.80 -2.63
C SER A 358 -1.72 -15.73 -3.46
N LEU A 359 -1.33 -15.30 -4.66
CA LEU A 359 -0.33 -15.99 -5.45
C LEU A 359 1.00 -15.79 -4.75
N SER A 360 1.33 -16.76 -3.89
CA SER A 360 2.64 -16.91 -3.28
C SER A 360 3.63 -17.28 -4.37
N SER A 361 4.00 -16.32 -5.21
CA SER A 361 5.17 -16.52 -6.02
C SER A 361 6.38 -16.34 -5.13
N GLY A 362 7.24 -17.34 -5.12
CA GLY A 362 8.64 -17.19 -4.73
C GLY A 362 9.42 -16.30 -5.71
N SER A 363 8.77 -15.38 -6.42
CA SER A 363 9.34 -14.54 -7.47
C SER A 363 8.56 -13.24 -7.70
N THR A 364 9.16 -12.10 -8.06
CA THR A 364 10.44 -11.81 -8.73
C THR A 364 11.56 -12.83 -8.47
N SER A 365 11.82 -13.74 -9.41
CA SER A 365 12.78 -14.83 -9.25
C SER A 365 14.15 -14.25 -8.93
N SER A 366 15.10 -14.99 -8.36
CA SER A 366 16.48 -14.48 -8.22
C SER A 366 17.04 -13.95 -9.56
N GLU A 367 16.61 -14.51 -10.68
CA GLU A 367 16.90 -14.05 -12.06
C GLU A 367 16.12 -12.79 -12.45
N SER A 368 14.84 -12.66 -12.05
CA SER A 368 14.06 -11.44 -12.24
C SER A 368 14.57 -10.32 -11.33
N ILE A 369 14.96 -10.61 -10.07
CA ILE A 369 15.62 -9.72 -9.12
C ILE A 369 17.00 -9.28 -9.66
N ALA A 370 17.76 -10.17 -10.30
CA ALA A 370 19.04 -9.81 -10.94
C ALA A 370 18.84 -8.89 -12.15
N ARG A 371 17.81 -9.13 -12.97
CA ARG A 371 17.37 -8.21 -14.03
C ARG A 371 16.83 -6.88 -13.45
N THR A 372 16.10 -6.96 -12.35
CA THR A 372 15.57 -5.85 -11.57
C THR A 372 16.68 -5.07 -10.88
N ALA A 373 17.85 -5.63 -10.54
CA ALA A 373 18.96 -4.90 -9.93
C ALA A 373 19.47 -3.74 -10.80
N ALA A 374 19.60 -3.95 -12.12
CA ALA A 374 19.94 -2.89 -13.06
C ALA A 374 18.83 -1.81 -13.12
N TYR A 375 17.57 -2.25 -13.10
CA TYR A 375 16.43 -1.33 -13.03
C TYR A 375 16.34 -0.58 -11.70
N LEU A 376 16.61 -1.22 -10.56
CA LEU A 376 16.61 -0.65 -9.22
C LEU A 376 17.63 0.48 -9.10
N SER A 377 18.84 0.32 -9.65
CA SER A 377 19.82 1.41 -9.70
C SER A 377 19.32 2.58 -10.56
N SER A 378 18.73 2.32 -11.72
CA SER A 378 18.15 3.38 -12.58
C SER A 378 16.94 4.07 -11.93
N TRP A 379 16.10 3.30 -11.22
CA TRP A 379 14.94 3.80 -10.49
C TRP A 379 15.36 4.61 -9.29
N ARG A 380 16.40 4.19 -8.55
CA ARG A 380 16.92 4.92 -7.39
C ARG A 380 17.27 6.37 -7.74
N GLN A 381 17.98 6.58 -8.84
CA GLN A 381 18.32 7.93 -9.30
C GLN A 381 17.07 8.68 -9.77
N ALA A 382 16.24 8.05 -10.60
CA ALA A 382 15.00 8.67 -11.10
C ALA A 382 14.02 9.05 -9.97
N ILE A 383 13.99 8.27 -8.88
CA ILE A 383 13.19 8.49 -7.67
C ILE A 383 13.64 9.75 -6.93
N LEU A 384 14.95 9.95 -6.83
CA LEU A 384 15.52 11.12 -6.15
C LEU A 384 15.42 12.38 -7.01
N ASP A 385 15.56 12.24 -8.33
CA ASP A 385 15.48 13.35 -9.28
C ASP A 385 14.04 13.86 -9.48
N ASP A 386 13.05 12.96 -9.52
CA ASP A 386 11.63 13.32 -9.61
C ASP A 386 10.73 12.48 -8.66
N PRO A 387 10.68 12.86 -7.38
CA PRO A 387 9.80 12.23 -6.39
C PRO A 387 8.30 12.28 -6.73
N LYS A 388 7.85 13.22 -7.57
CA LYS A 388 6.44 13.33 -7.97
C LYS A 388 6.08 12.31 -9.03
N ALA A 389 6.99 12.09 -9.99
CA ALA A 389 6.82 11.03 -10.98
C ALA A 389 6.72 9.65 -10.33
N LEU A 390 7.45 9.41 -9.25
CA LEU A 390 7.36 8.17 -8.48
C LEU A 390 5.97 7.94 -7.88
N MET A 391 5.42 8.95 -7.21
CA MET A 391 4.07 8.88 -6.64
C MET A 391 3.02 8.65 -7.73
N THR A 392 3.25 9.23 -8.91
CA THR A 392 2.42 9.01 -10.10
C THR A 392 2.52 7.55 -10.56
N ALA A 393 3.73 6.98 -10.67
CA ALA A 393 3.92 5.57 -11.05
C ALA A 393 3.17 4.61 -10.11
N PHE A 394 3.21 4.82 -8.80
CA PHE A 394 2.42 3.98 -7.87
C PHE A 394 0.92 4.19 -7.99
N ALA A 395 0.45 5.41 -8.25
CA ALA A 395 -0.96 5.67 -8.49
C ALA A 395 -1.43 4.98 -9.79
N GLU A 396 -0.61 4.98 -10.83
CA GLU A 396 -0.86 4.26 -12.08
C GLU A 396 -0.80 2.73 -11.89
N ALA A 397 0.10 2.24 -11.04
CA ALA A 397 0.18 0.82 -10.69
C ALA A 397 -1.07 0.36 -9.94
N GLU A 398 -1.59 1.20 -9.04
CA GLU A 398 -2.87 0.94 -8.37
C GLU A 398 -4.01 0.84 -9.39
N LYS A 399 -4.12 1.80 -10.31
CA LYS A 399 -5.15 1.77 -11.37
C LYS A 399 -5.03 0.51 -12.24
N ALA A 400 -3.82 0.11 -12.60
CA ALA A 400 -3.57 -1.11 -13.36
C ALA A 400 -4.07 -2.34 -12.61
N ALA A 401 -3.69 -2.49 -11.34
CA ALA A 401 -4.09 -3.62 -10.50
C ALA A 401 -5.61 -3.64 -10.26
N ASP A 402 -6.21 -2.49 -9.90
CA ASP A 402 -7.65 -2.37 -9.70
C ASP A 402 -8.42 -2.71 -10.99
N TRP A 403 -7.93 -2.27 -12.16
CA TRP A 403 -8.55 -2.59 -13.46
C TRP A 403 -8.59 -4.10 -13.75
N VAL A 404 -7.52 -4.83 -13.39
CA VAL A 404 -7.50 -6.29 -13.47
C VAL A 404 -8.51 -6.88 -12.47
N MET A 405 -8.43 -6.48 -11.20
CA MET A 405 -9.21 -7.06 -10.12
C MET A 405 -10.72 -6.80 -10.22
N GLN A 406 -11.15 -5.77 -10.93
CA GLN A 406 -12.57 -5.55 -11.25
C GLN A 406 -13.21 -6.72 -12.02
N ARG A 407 -12.41 -7.55 -12.71
CA ARG A 407 -12.87 -8.75 -13.42
C ARG A 407 -12.85 -10.01 -12.55
N HIS A 408 -12.41 -9.90 -11.30
CA HIS A 408 -12.41 -11.00 -10.34
C HIS A 408 -13.87 -11.40 -10.00
N PRO A 409 -14.22 -12.70 -9.96
CA PRO A 409 -15.60 -13.15 -9.72
C PRO A 409 -16.28 -12.51 -8.51
N VAL A 410 -15.58 -12.41 -7.38
CA VAL A 410 -16.10 -11.77 -6.16
C VAL A 410 -16.44 -10.29 -6.37
N GLN A 411 -15.62 -9.55 -7.13
CA GLN A 411 -15.86 -8.14 -7.42
C GLN A 411 -17.04 -7.96 -8.38
N LEU A 412 -17.14 -8.84 -9.39
CA LEU A 412 -18.28 -8.85 -10.31
C LEU A 412 -19.59 -9.16 -9.59
N GLU A 413 -19.59 -10.11 -8.65
CA GLU A 413 -20.76 -10.44 -7.83
C GLU A 413 -21.16 -9.29 -6.91
N ALA A 414 -20.19 -8.67 -6.22
CA ALA A 414 -20.43 -7.49 -5.39
C ALA A 414 -21.01 -6.32 -6.20
N ALA A 415 -20.48 -6.07 -7.41
CA ALA A 415 -20.99 -5.05 -8.32
C ALA A 415 -22.41 -5.37 -8.82
N ALA A 416 -22.69 -6.63 -9.17
CA ALA A 416 -24.02 -7.07 -9.59
C ALA A 416 -25.06 -6.92 -8.46
N LYS A 417 -24.68 -7.24 -7.23
CA LYS A 417 -25.52 -7.05 -6.03
C LYS A 417 -25.85 -5.58 -5.81
N LEU A 418 -24.83 -4.70 -5.84
CA LEU A 418 -25.03 -3.25 -5.72
C LEU A 418 -25.93 -2.69 -6.83
N ALA A 419 -25.77 -3.17 -8.07
CA ALA A 419 -26.61 -2.77 -9.20
C ALA A 419 -28.08 -3.20 -9.00
N ALA A 420 -28.30 -4.43 -8.53
CA ALA A 420 -29.63 -4.95 -8.22
C ALA A 420 -30.30 -4.18 -7.06
N GLU A 421 -29.55 -3.85 -6.01
CA GLU A 421 -30.03 -3.02 -4.89
C GLU A 421 -30.40 -1.59 -5.34
N GLY A 422 -29.60 -0.99 -6.24
CA GLY A 422 -29.90 0.31 -6.83
C GLY A 422 -31.17 0.31 -7.68
N GLN A 423 -31.42 -0.77 -8.44
CA GLN A 423 -32.67 -0.95 -9.19
C GLN A 423 -33.88 -1.16 -8.27
N ALA A 424 -33.72 -1.94 -7.20
CA ALA A 424 -34.79 -2.21 -6.22
C ALA A 424 -35.21 -0.94 -5.44
N MET A 425 -34.32 0.03 -5.26
CA MET A 425 -34.64 1.32 -4.63
C MET A 425 -35.33 2.34 -5.57
N GLY A 426 -35.74 1.94 -6.77
CA GLY A 426 -36.50 2.80 -7.69
C GLY A 426 -35.68 3.94 -8.30
N LEU A 427 -34.35 3.86 -8.23
CA LEU A 427 -33.43 4.82 -8.86
C LEU A 427 -33.32 4.52 -10.38
N GLY A 428 -34.42 4.74 -11.11
CA GLY A 428 -34.47 4.61 -12.57
C GLY A 428 -33.67 5.70 -13.28
N HIS A 429 -32.80 5.29 -14.23
CA HIS A 429 -32.14 6.07 -15.31
C HIS A 429 -31.70 7.53 -15.08
N GLY A 430 -31.52 7.96 -13.83
CA GLY A 430 -31.11 9.33 -13.46
C GLY A 430 -30.46 9.42 -12.08
N ALA A 431 -29.82 8.34 -11.62
CA ALA A 431 -29.23 8.27 -10.29
C ALA A 431 -27.82 8.88 -10.26
N GLU A 432 -27.70 10.21 -10.29
CA GLU A 432 -26.41 10.92 -10.19
C GLU A 432 -25.93 11.18 -8.75
N LEU A 433 -26.62 10.67 -7.72
CA LEU A 433 -26.29 11.01 -6.32
C LEU A 433 -25.98 9.81 -5.40
N GLY A 434 -25.71 8.63 -5.97
CA GLY A 434 -25.18 7.46 -5.23
C GLY A 434 -23.83 6.94 -5.73
N ALA A 435 -23.22 7.59 -6.71
CA ALA A 435 -22.12 7.04 -7.50
C ALA A 435 -20.75 7.67 -7.21
N ILE A 436 -20.47 8.12 -5.98
CA ILE A 436 -19.16 8.74 -5.67
C ILE A 436 -18.05 7.68 -5.46
N GLN A 437 -18.37 6.37 -5.45
CA GLN A 437 -17.36 5.30 -5.35
C GLN A 437 -17.27 4.35 -6.56
N THR A 438 -18.15 4.45 -7.55
CA THR A 438 -18.12 3.55 -8.73
C THR A 438 -18.27 4.24 -10.09
N ARG A 439 -18.59 5.55 -10.16
CA ARG A 439 -18.63 6.23 -11.47
C ARG A 439 -17.27 6.62 -12.06
N ASP A 440 -16.18 6.51 -11.30
CA ASP A 440 -14.82 6.60 -11.84
C ASP A 440 -14.32 5.27 -12.44
N ILE A 441 -15.17 4.23 -12.51
CA ILE A 441 -14.76 2.85 -12.83
C ILE A 441 -15.32 2.34 -14.19
N ALA A 442 -16.26 3.05 -14.83
CA ALA A 442 -16.91 2.56 -16.06
C ALA A 442 -16.63 3.36 -17.35
N ASP A 443 -15.86 4.46 -17.30
CA ASP A 443 -15.42 5.17 -18.51
C ASP A 443 -14.04 5.84 -18.30
N PRO A 444 -12.93 5.23 -18.75
CA PRO A 444 -11.60 5.83 -18.63
C PRO A 444 -11.39 7.03 -19.56
N LEU A 445 -12.31 7.32 -20.50
CA LEU A 445 -12.06 8.25 -21.61
C LEU A 445 -12.60 9.67 -21.39
N ARG A 446 -13.23 10.00 -20.25
CA ARG A 446 -13.81 11.34 -20.04
C ARG A 446 -13.02 12.34 -19.21
N HIS A 447 -11.87 11.97 -18.62
CA HIS A 447 -11.03 12.93 -17.89
C HIS A 447 -9.52 12.81 -18.21
N SER A 448 -9.19 12.89 -19.50
CA SER A 448 -7.84 13.22 -19.99
C SER A 448 -7.81 14.63 -20.58
N ALA A 449 -8.19 15.63 -19.79
CA ALA A 449 -7.86 17.03 -20.06
C ALA A 449 -6.72 17.49 -19.15
N TRP A 450 -5.60 16.77 -19.22
CA TRP A 450 -4.29 17.30 -18.82
C TRP A 450 -3.60 17.84 -20.07
N GLY A 451 -4.05 19.01 -20.51
CA GLY A 451 -3.34 19.84 -21.48
C GLY A 451 -2.92 21.12 -20.79
N MET A 452 -1.61 21.33 -20.60
CA MET A 452 -1.10 22.66 -20.26
C MET A 452 -1.46 23.65 -21.40
N PRO A 453 -1.72 24.92 -21.10
CA PRO A 453 -2.02 25.90 -22.13
C PRO A 453 -0.77 26.17 -22.98
N VAL A 454 -0.77 25.67 -24.22
CA VAL A 454 0.13 26.16 -25.27
C VAL A 454 -0.37 27.53 -25.70
N ASN A 455 0.37 28.56 -25.31
CA ASN A 455 0.15 29.91 -25.78
C ASN A 455 0.79 30.03 -27.17
N ALA A 456 0.01 29.89 -28.24
CA ALA A 456 0.44 30.17 -29.60
C ALA A 456 -0.58 31.11 -30.25
N SER A 457 -0.19 32.37 -30.38
CA SER A 457 -0.92 33.35 -31.21
C SER A 457 -0.79 32.98 -32.69
N PRO A 458 -1.83 33.17 -33.53
CA PRO A 458 -1.76 32.84 -34.94
C PRO A 458 -1.10 34.01 -35.71
N MET A 459 0.10 33.78 -36.24
CA MET A 459 0.62 34.55 -37.37
C MET A 459 0.35 33.74 -38.64
N GLY A 460 -0.35 34.36 -39.58
CA GLY A 460 -0.90 33.70 -40.75
C GLY A 460 0.12 33.29 -41.82
N GLY A 461 -0.27 32.24 -42.54
CA GLY A 461 -0.19 32.12 -43.99
C GLY A 461 1.19 32.11 -44.66
N ARG A 462 1.55 30.95 -45.24
CA ARG A 462 1.59 30.81 -46.70
C ARG A 462 1.85 29.35 -47.11
N ASP A 463 1.22 29.02 -48.23
CA ASP A 463 1.30 27.79 -49.00
C ASP A 463 2.73 27.30 -49.28
N ALA A 464 2.89 25.97 -49.27
CA ALA A 464 3.79 25.29 -50.20
C ALA A 464 3.27 23.86 -50.45
N SER A 465 2.94 23.60 -51.71
CA SER A 465 2.53 22.30 -52.28
C SER A 465 3.65 21.25 -52.22
N PRO A 466 3.33 19.94 -52.41
CA PRO A 466 4.27 18.85 -52.20
C PRO A 466 5.00 18.43 -53.50
N MET A 467 6.20 17.85 -53.32
CA MET A 467 6.84 16.73 -54.05
C MET A 467 8.37 16.95 -54.16
N PRO A 468 9.20 15.89 -54.30
CA PRO A 468 8.93 14.45 -54.17
C PRO A 468 9.48 13.81 -52.88
#